data_AF-A0A933MJ33-F1
#
_entry.id   AF-A0A933MJ33-F1
#
_cell.length_a   1.000
_cell.length_b   1.000
_cell.length_c   1.000
_cell.angle_alpha   90.00
_cell.angle_beta   90.00
_cell.angle_gamma   90.00
#
_symmetry.space_group_name_H-M   'P 1'
#
loop_
_entity.id
_entity.type
_entity.pdbx_description
1 polymer ?
#
loop_
_entity_poly.entity_id
_entity_poly.type
_entity_poly.pdbx_seq_one_letter_code
_entity_poly.pdbx_strand_id
1 'polypeptide(L)'
;MEDREKSKEQMISELHALRIRLAEGEVMELELKRTYEKLAALEQMVDSLPMGVTISDLEGKILYSNPAEAQMHGYAVEELLGQEVKMFPPRDVGARLIPSRPRRSGGWPARP
;
A
#
# COMPACT_ATOMS: atom_id res chain seq x y z
N MET A 1 37.61 20.32 32.84
CA MET A 1 37.37 18.91 32.52
C MET A 1 36.33 18.43 33.54
N GLU A 2 35.12 18.99 33.43
CA GLU A 2 34.04 18.96 34.43
C GLU A 2 33.05 17.85 34.10
N ASP A 3 33.57 16.65 33.93
CA ASP A 3 32.77 15.52 33.48
C ASP A 3 33.21 14.29 34.26
N ARG A 4 32.57 14.04 35.41
CA ARG A 4 32.58 12.68 35.95
C ARG A 4 31.52 12.26 36.94
N GLU A 5 30.77 13.13 37.61
CA GLU A 5 29.78 12.64 38.58
C GLU A 5 28.52 13.50 38.54
N LYS A 6 27.64 13.23 37.55
CA LYS A 6 26.21 13.40 37.81
C LYS A 6 25.94 12.68 39.15
N SER A 7 25.35 13.36 40.13
CA SER A 7 25.03 12.74 41.42
C SER A 7 24.24 11.45 41.17
N LYS A 8 24.41 10.41 42.00
CA LYS A 8 23.66 9.15 41.84
C LYS A 8 22.16 9.39 41.70
N GLU A 9 21.63 10.42 42.38
CA GLU A 9 20.24 10.86 42.27
C GLU A 9 19.89 11.40 40.88
N GLN A 10 20.78 12.20 40.27
CA GLN A 10 20.61 12.67 38.90
C GLN A 10 20.66 11.52 37.90
N MET A 11 21.58 10.57 38.08
CA MET A 11 21.66 9.37 37.22
C MET A 11 20.41 8.50 37.35
N ILE A 12 19.87 8.32 38.56
CA ILE A 12 18.63 7.57 38.79
C ILE A 12 17.45 8.26 38.12
N SER A 13 17.34 9.59 38.26
CA SER A 13 16.28 10.38 37.62
C SER A 13 16.34 10.27 36.09
N GLU A 14 17.53 10.38 35.51
CA GLU A 14 17.74 10.26 34.08
C GLU A 14 17.45 8.84 33.57
N LEU A 15 17.88 7.81 34.30
CA LEU A 15 17.58 6.42 33.98
C LEU A 15 16.09 6.12 34.06
N HIS A 16 15.38 6.66 35.05
CA HIS A 16 13.92 6.54 35.13
C HIS A 16 13.23 7.24 33.96
N ALA A 17 13.67 8.45 33.59
CA ALA A 17 13.11 9.17 32.45
C ALA A 17 13.33 8.41 31.13
N LEU A 18 14.53 7.83 30.93
CA LEU A 18 14.83 7.01 29.76
C LEU A 18 14.00 5.73 29.70
N ARG A 19 13.76 5.06 30.83
CA ARG A 19 12.89 3.88 30.89
C ARG A 19 11.46 4.19 30.47
N ILE A 20 10.92 5.32 30.91
CA ILE A 20 9.57 5.77 30.51
C ILE A 20 9.52 5.98 29.00
N ARG A 21 10.48 6.72 28.44
CA ARG A 21 10.56 6.95 26.98
C ARG A 21 10.71 5.66 26.17
N LEU A 22 11.48 4.70 26.68
CA LEU A 22 11.67 3.41 26.02
C LEU A 22 10.36 2.60 26.01
N ALA A 23 9.64 2.56 27.14
CA ALA A 23 8.34 1.91 27.21
C ALA A 23 7.31 2.56 26.27
N GLU A 24 7.30 3.90 26.17
CA GLU A 24 6.47 4.62 25.21
C GLU A 24 6.81 4.24 23.76
N GLY A 25 8.10 4.12 23.44
CA GLY A 25 8.58 3.69 22.13
C GLY A 25 8.16 2.27 21.77
N GLU A 26 8.28 1.32 22.71
CA GLU A 26 7.86 -0.08 22.52
C GLU A 26 6.35 -0.19 22.26
N VAL A 27 5.54 0.59 22.98
CA VAL A 27 4.08 0.64 22.75
C VAL A 27 3.77 1.19 21.36
N MET A 28 4.41 2.28 20.94
CA MET A 28 4.23 2.86 19.61
C MET A 28 4.63 1.86 18.50
N GLU A 29 5.72 1.13 18.67
CA GLU A 29 6.17 0.11 17.71
C GLU A 29 5.16 -1.04 17.58
N LEU A 30 4.61 -1.51 18.71
CA LEU A 30 3.57 -2.53 18.71
C LEU A 30 2.29 -2.06 18.02
N GLU A 31 1.88 -0.82 18.27
CA GLU A 31 0.72 -0.22 17.59
C GLU A 31 0.95 -0.10 16.09
N LEU A 32 2.14 0.37 15.68
CA LEU A 32 2.52 0.48 14.28
C LEU A 32 2.54 -0.89 13.59
N LYS A 33 3.12 -1.90 14.23
CA LYS A 33 3.11 -3.27 13.71
C LYS A 33 1.67 -3.78 13.52
N ARG A 34 0.81 -3.54 14.50
CA ARG A 34 -0.59 -3.97 14.45
C ARG A 34 -1.40 -3.26 13.36
N THR A 35 -1.12 -1.98 13.09
CA THR A 35 -1.77 -1.28 11.98
C THR A 35 -1.30 -1.80 10.64
N TYR A 36 0.00 -2.07 10.46
CA TYR A 36 0.52 -2.71 9.24
C TYR A 36 -0.07 -4.11 9.01
N GLU A 37 -0.16 -4.95 10.03
CA GLU A 37 -0.77 -6.28 9.91
C GLU A 37 -2.24 -6.21 9.49
N LYS A 38 -3.01 -5.26 10.04
CA LYS A 38 -4.40 -5.03 9.63
C LYS A 38 -4.52 -4.57 8.19
N LEU A 39 -3.65 -3.65 7.75
CA LEU A 39 -3.64 -3.16 6.36
C LEU A 39 -3.33 -4.30 5.40
N ALA A 40 -2.31 -5.11 5.68
CA ALA A 40 -1.95 -6.27 4.86
C ALA A 40 -3.08 -7.31 4.80
N ALA A 41 -3.78 -7.55 5.91
CA ALA A 41 -4.93 -8.44 5.93
C ALA A 41 -6.09 -7.92 5.06
N LEU A 42 -6.38 -6.62 5.11
CA LEU A 42 -7.40 -6.00 4.26
C LEU A 42 -7.05 -6.07 2.78
N GLU A 43 -5.79 -5.81 2.43
CA GLU A 43 -5.29 -5.94 1.05
C GLU A 43 -5.48 -7.37 0.53
N GLN A 44 -5.06 -8.38 1.31
CA GLN A 44 -5.26 -9.78 0.95
C GLN A 44 -6.73 -10.16 0.79
N MET A 45 -7.60 -9.61 1.65
CA MET A 45 -9.05 -9.85 1.53
C MET A 45 -9.57 -9.32 0.20
N VAL A 46 -9.23 -8.07 -0.17
CA VAL A 46 -9.67 -7.46 -1.44
C VAL A 46 -9.09 -8.18 -2.65
N ASP A 47 -7.83 -8.63 -2.57
CA ASP A 47 -7.17 -9.39 -3.64
C ASP A 47 -7.81 -10.76 -3.87
N SER A 48 -8.34 -11.37 -2.81
CA SER A 48 -9.01 -12.67 -2.87
C SER A 48 -10.46 -12.60 -3.41
N LEU A 49 -11.02 -11.40 -3.55
CA LEU A 49 -12.41 -11.26 -4.03
C LEU A 49 -12.52 -11.70 -5.49
N PRO A 50 -13.58 -12.43 -5.87
CA PRO A 50 -13.82 -12.82 -7.27
C PRO A 50 -14.36 -11.65 -8.13
N MET A 51 -14.54 -10.47 -7.52
CA MET A 51 -14.97 -9.26 -8.21
C MET A 51 -13.80 -8.30 -8.40
N GLY A 52 -13.78 -7.65 -9.55
CA GLY A 52 -12.82 -6.59 -9.81
C GLY A 52 -13.07 -5.36 -8.94
N VAL A 53 -12.00 -4.86 -8.32
CA VAL A 53 -11.99 -3.69 -7.45
C VAL A 53 -10.89 -2.75 -7.94
N THR A 54 -11.27 -1.51 -8.23
CA THR A 54 -10.37 -0.44 -8.63
C THR A 54 -10.62 0.77 -7.74
N ILE A 55 -9.55 1.36 -7.20
CA ILE A 55 -9.57 2.62 -6.45
C ILE A 55 -8.83 3.66 -7.29
N SER A 56 -9.42 4.84 -7.43
CA SER A 56 -8.82 5.96 -8.16
C SER A 56 -8.82 7.23 -7.32
N ASP A 57 -7.97 8.18 -7.69
CA ASP A 57 -8.06 9.53 -7.18
C ASP A 57 -9.26 10.29 -7.79
N LEU A 58 -9.41 11.56 -7.40
CA LEU A 58 -10.51 12.40 -7.88
C LEU A 58 -10.41 12.75 -9.37
N GLU A 59 -9.22 12.60 -9.98
CA GLU A 59 -8.98 12.82 -11.41
C GLU A 59 -9.19 11.53 -12.22
N GLY A 60 -9.49 10.41 -11.56
CA GLY A 60 -9.74 9.12 -12.18
C GLY A 60 -8.48 8.33 -12.47
N LYS A 61 -7.33 8.68 -11.87
CA LYS A 61 -6.09 7.89 -11.98
C LYS A 61 -6.15 6.70 -11.01
N ILE A 62 -5.89 5.51 -11.52
CA ILE A 62 -5.90 4.27 -10.75
C ILE A 62 -4.76 4.28 -9.72
N LEU A 63 -5.12 4.21 -8.45
CA LEU A 63 -4.21 4.11 -7.31
C LEU A 63 -4.03 2.65 -6.85
N TYR A 64 -5.06 1.83 -7.04
CA TYR A 64 -5.06 0.41 -6.70
C TYR A 64 -6.02 -0.34 -7.62
N SER A 65 -5.66 -1.56 -7.99
CA SER A 65 -6.53 -2.48 -8.72
C SER A 65 -6.22 -3.90 -8.26
N ASN A 66 -7.25 -4.66 -7.90
CA ASN A 66 -7.06 -6.03 -7.43
C ASN A 66 -6.77 -6.99 -8.61
N PRO A 67 -6.20 -8.19 -8.36
CA PRO A 67 -5.90 -9.16 -9.41
C PRO A 67 -7.13 -9.59 -10.23
N ALA A 68 -8.32 -9.61 -9.62
CA ALA A 68 -9.55 -9.98 -10.30
C ALA A 68 -9.96 -8.96 -11.39
N GLU A 69 -9.80 -7.65 -11.13
CA GLU A 69 -10.04 -6.61 -12.14
C GLU A 69 -9.07 -6.75 -13.31
N ALA A 70 -7.77 -6.89 -12.99
CA ALA A 70 -6.72 -7.04 -13.98
C ALA A 70 -6.97 -8.26 -14.88
N GLN A 71 -7.33 -9.40 -14.30
CA GLN A 71 -7.69 -10.62 -15.03
C GLN A 71 -8.97 -10.45 -15.88
N MET A 72 -10.00 -9.81 -15.33
CA MET A 72 -11.26 -9.56 -16.04
C MET A 72 -11.05 -8.76 -17.32
N HIS A 73 -10.09 -7.82 -17.30
CA HIS A 73 -9.78 -6.95 -18.42
C HIS A 73 -8.54 -7.36 -19.23
N GLY A 74 -7.81 -8.40 -18.84
CA GLY A 74 -6.63 -8.92 -19.55
C GLY A 74 -5.34 -8.12 -19.35
N TYR A 75 -5.21 -7.43 -18.22
CA TYR A 75 -4.03 -6.66 -17.81
C TYR A 75 -3.31 -7.32 -16.64
N ALA A 76 -2.05 -6.93 -16.42
CA ALA A 76 -1.41 -7.10 -15.12
C ALA A 76 -1.76 -5.90 -14.22
N VAL A 77 -1.74 -6.09 -12.90
CA VAL A 77 -2.10 -5.04 -11.93
C VAL A 77 -1.20 -3.81 -12.11
N GLU A 78 0.10 -4.04 -12.31
CA GLU A 78 1.12 -3.00 -12.46
C GLU A 78 0.89 -2.14 -13.71
N GLU A 79 0.22 -2.69 -14.72
CA GLU A 79 -0.10 -1.97 -15.96
C GLU A 79 -1.31 -1.05 -15.80
N LEU A 80 -2.17 -1.32 -14.82
CA LEU A 80 -3.34 -0.50 -14.50
C LEU A 80 -2.97 0.67 -13.59
N LEU A 81 -1.98 0.50 -12.71
CA LEU A 81 -1.57 1.55 -11.78
C LEU A 81 -1.12 2.80 -12.55
N GLY A 82 -1.71 3.93 -12.19
CA GLY A 82 -1.45 5.22 -12.80
C GLY A 82 -2.14 5.49 -14.14
N GLN A 83 -2.88 4.52 -14.69
CA GLN A 83 -3.74 4.75 -15.86
C GLN A 83 -5.07 5.40 -15.46
N GLU A 84 -5.81 5.91 -16.45
CA GLU A 84 -7.14 6.47 -16.20
C GLU A 84 -8.21 5.38 -16.18
N VAL A 85 -9.10 5.39 -15.19
CA VAL A 85 -10.21 4.42 -15.01
C VAL A 85 -11.10 4.31 -16.26
N LYS A 86 -11.23 5.38 -17.03
CA LYS A 86 -12.00 5.41 -18.29
C LYS A 86 -11.47 4.47 -19.38
N MET A 87 -10.31 3.84 -19.19
CA MET A 87 -9.79 2.80 -20.07
C MET A 87 -10.66 1.54 -20.07
N PHE A 88 -11.45 1.33 -19.01
CA PHE A 88 -12.42 0.22 -18.96
C PHE A 88 -13.69 0.60 -19.73
N PRO A 89 -14.16 -0.23 -20.68
CA PRO A 89 -15.45 0.00 -21.32
C PRO A 89 -16.59 -0.13 -20.29
N PRO A 90 -17.73 0.56 -20.48
CA PRO A 90 -18.87 0.43 -19.57
C PRO A 90 -19.32 -1.05 -19.47
N ARG A 91 -19.67 -1.51 -18.26
CA ARG A 91 -19.91 -2.93 -17.93
C ARG A 91 -20.98 -3.61 -18.80
N ASP A 92 -21.92 -2.83 -19.30
CA ASP A 92 -23.05 -3.19 -20.16
C ASP A 92 -22.65 -3.38 -21.64
N VAL A 93 -21.48 -2.90 -22.04
CA VAL A 93 -20.89 -3.08 -23.38
C VAL A 93 -19.94 -4.29 -23.34
N GLY A 94 -20.47 -5.42 -22.87
CA GLY A 94 -19.69 -6.55 -22.37
C GLY A 94 -18.64 -7.07 -23.35
N ALA A 95 -17.42 -7.34 -22.84
CA ALA A 95 -16.30 -8.18 -23.32
C ALA A 95 -15.84 -8.07 -24.80
N ARG A 96 -16.61 -7.41 -25.67
CA ARG A 96 -16.48 -7.40 -27.13
C ARG A 96 -15.73 -6.16 -27.64
N LEU A 97 -15.53 -5.18 -26.75
CA LEU A 97 -14.75 -3.96 -26.97
C LEU A 97 -13.45 -3.91 -26.17
N ILE A 98 -13.10 -4.96 -25.40
CA ILE A 98 -11.76 -5.04 -24.82
C ILE A 98 -10.81 -5.11 -26.02
N PRO A 99 -9.99 -4.08 -26.30
CA PRO A 99 -9.10 -4.11 -27.45
C PRO A 99 -8.25 -5.36 -27.31
N SER A 100 -8.31 -6.23 -28.32
CA SER A 100 -7.61 -7.50 -28.31
C SER A 100 -6.13 -7.21 -28.06
N ARG A 101 -5.65 -7.53 -26.86
CA ARG A 101 -4.25 -7.32 -26.53
C ARG A 101 -3.43 -8.15 -27.52
N PRO A 102 -2.56 -7.55 -28.35
CA PRO A 102 -1.67 -8.35 -29.16
C PRO A 102 -0.80 -9.16 -28.20
N ARG A 103 -0.82 -10.49 -28.32
CA ARG A 103 0.14 -11.37 -27.63
C ARG A 103 1.55 -10.92 -28.01
N ARG A 104 2.20 -10.12 -27.18
CA ARG A 104 3.61 -9.79 -27.34
C ARG A 104 4.33 -9.94 -26.01
N SER A 105 5.25 -10.89 -26.02
CA SER A 105 6.47 -10.90 -25.22
C SER A 105 7.20 -9.57 -25.37
N GLY A 106 7.37 -8.82 -24.28
CA GLY A 106 8.16 -7.58 -24.26
C GLY A 106 7.31 -6.34 -23.98
N GLY A 107 7.69 -5.64 -22.90
CA GLY A 107 6.94 -4.57 -22.25
C GLY A 107 6.59 -3.37 -23.13
N TRP A 108 5.59 -2.62 -22.68
CA TRP A 108 5.19 -1.37 -23.30
C TRP A 108 6.27 -0.30 -23.13
N PRO A 109 6.56 0.51 -24.17
CA PRO A 109 7.37 1.71 -23.99
C PRO A 109 6.54 2.74 -23.22
N ALA A 110 7.16 3.33 -22.20
CA ALA A 110 6.67 4.55 -21.57
C ALA A 110 6.42 5.60 -22.67
N ARG A 111 5.21 6.18 -22.68
CA ARG A 111 4.93 7.33 -23.55
C ARG A 111 5.69 8.56 -23.01
N PRO A 112 6.13 9.47 -23.91
CA PRO A 112 6.97 10.62 -23.56
C PRO A 112 6.27 11.64 -22.68
#